data_AF-A0A0D0S3R5-F1
#
_entry.id   AF-A0A0D0S3R5-F1
#
_cell.length_a   1.000
_cell.length_b   1.000
_cell.length_c   1.000
_cell.angle_alpha   90.00
_cell.angle_beta   90.00
_cell.angle_gamma   90.00
#
_symmetry.space_group_name_H-M   'P 1'
#
loop_
_entity.id
_entity.type
_entity.pdbx_description
1 polymer ?
#
loop_
_entity_poly.entity_id
_entity_poly.type
_entity_poly.pdbx_seq_one_letter_code
_entity_poly.pdbx_strand_id
1 'polypeptide(L)'
;MKRTTRAFAAGILFATTIIATIYYTNHNQSKNNTVSEKQYEQLVAERNELADALEKLKKETEKTTPPQKETYIYTLTIAKGESSRDIAERLQQAHIIDDAQSFLTYLDAHELTRAVRPGTYVITSDMSYEQIARKITK
;
A
#
# COMPACT_ATOMS: atom_id res chain seq x y z
N MET A 1 18.41 -39.58 67.74
CA MET A 1 17.45 -39.10 66.69
C MET A 1 16.80 -37.74 66.96
N LYS A 2 17.01 -37.05 68.11
CA LYS A 2 16.32 -35.77 68.42
C LYS A 2 16.93 -34.49 67.79
N ARG A 3 18.09 -34.58 67.12
CA ARG A 3 18.79 -33.41 66.54
C ARG A 3 18.45 -33.16 65.06
N THR A 4 18.16 -34.20 64.30
CA THR A 4 17.87 -34.12 62.86
C THR A 4 16.47 -33.56 62.58
N THR A 5 15.48 -33.86 63.42
CA THR A 5 14.12 -33.31 63.31
C THR A 5 14.09 -31.79 63.53
N ARG A 6 14.99 -31.24 64.37
CA ARG A 6 15.08 -29.80 64.62
C ARG A 6 15.64 -29.04 63.42
N ALA A 7 16.63 -29.61 62.73
CA ALA A 7 17.18 -29.02 61.50
C ALA A 7 16.16 -29.04 60.36
N PHE A 8 15.38 -30.12 60.24
CA PHE A 8 14.31 -30.22 59.26
C PHE A 8 13.19 -29.19 59.50
N ALA A 9 12.76 -29.02 60.76
CA ALA A 9 11.77 -28.01 61.14
C ALA A 9 12.28 -26.58 60.88
N ALA A 10 13.55 -26.30 61.18
CA ALA A 10 14.17 -25.00 60.89
C ALA A 10 14.20 -24.70 59.39
N GLY A 11 14.45 -25.70 58.54
CA GLY A 11 14.42 -25.54 57.08
C GLY A 11 13.01 -25.24 56.55
N ILE A 12 11.99 -25.91 57.07
CA ILE A 12 10.59 -25.64 56.70
C ILE A 12 10.19 -24.22 57.10
N LEU A 13 10.53 -23.78 58.32
CA LEU A 13 10.22 -22.42 58.76
C LEU A 13 10.89 -21.38 57.86
N PHE A 14 12.16 -21.54 57.53
CA PHE A 14 12.87 -20.66 56.60
C PHE A 14 12.20 -20.60 55.23
N ALA A 15 11.83 -21.75 54.66
CA ALA A 15 11.16 -21.81 53.37
C ALA A 15 9.81 -21.10 53.39
N THR A 16 9.00 -21.29 54.45
CA THR A 16 7.69 -20.63 54.59
C THR A 16 7.82 -19.12 54.74
N THR A 17 8.83 -18.63 55.46
CA THR A 17 9.08 -17.19 55.60
C THR A 17 9.46 -16.57 54.26
N ILE A 18 10.36 -17.21 53.49
CA ILE A 18 10.76 -16.73 52.16
C ILE A 18 9.54 -16.65 51.21
N ILE A 19 8.71 -17.70 51.17
CA ILE A 19 7.51 -17.74 50.34
C ILE A 19 6.51 -16.64 50.75
N ALA A 20 6.31 -16.43 52.06
CA ALA A 20 5.42 -15.39 52.57
C ALA A 20 5.91 -13.97 52.21
N THR A 21 7.23 -13.72 52.30
CA THR A 21 7.81 -12.43 51.90
C THR A 21 7.63 -12.19 50.40
N ILE A 22 7.90 -13.19 49.56
CA ILE A 22 7.69 -13.08 48.10
C ILE A 22 6.22 -12.82 47.78
N TYR A 23 5.29 -13.55 48.41
CA TYR A 23 3.86 -13.35 48.21
C TYR A 23 3.41 -11.94 48.62
N TYR A 24 3.83 -11.45 49.78
CA TYR A 24 3.47 -10.12 50.27
C TYR A 24 4.04 -8.99 49.40
N THR A 25 5.30 -9.11 48.95
CA THR A 25 5.92 -8.11 48.08
C THR A 25 5.27 -8.10 46.70
N ASN A 26 4.97 -9.27 46.11
CA ASN A 26 4.35 -9.38 44.80
C ASN A 26 2.86 -8.93 44.83
N HIS A 27 2.15 -9.20 45.94
CA HIS A 27 0.77 -8.72 46.15
C HIS A 27 0.67 -7.19 46.21
N ASN A 28 1.71 -6.50 46.70
CA ASN A 28 1.75 -5.03 46.72
C ASN A 28 2.17 -4.41 45.38
N GLN A 29 2.86 -5.14 44.50
CA GLN A 29 3.19 -4.64 43.16
C GLN A 29 1.98 -4.64 42.21
N SER A 30 0.97 -5.46 42.47
CA SER A 30 -0.23 -5.54 41.62
C SER A 30 -1.19 -4.34 41.77
N LYS A 31 -0.98 -3.41 42.72
CA LYS A 31 -1.82 -2.21 42.90
C LYS A 31 -1.34 -0.95 42.16
N ASN A 32 -0.20 -1.00 41.46
CA ASN A 32 0.41 0.18 40.82
C ASN A 32 0.31 0.18 39.29
N ASN A 33 -0.60 -0.59 38.70
CA ASN A 33 -0.80 -0.65 37.24
C ASN A 33 -1.99 0.21 36.75
N THR A 34 -2.42 1.20 37.53
CA THR A 34 -3.45 2.14 37.09
C THR A 34 -2.76 3.33 36.44
N VAL A 35 -2.86 3.43 35.11
CA VAL A 35 -2.46 4.62 34.35
C VAL A 35 -3.14 5.83 35.01
N SER A 36 -2.34 6.78 35.47
CA SER A 36 -2.89 7.99 36.11
C SER A 36 -3.72 8.76 35.09
N GLU A 37 -4.88 9.31 35.48
CA GLU A 37 -5.74 10.13 34.61
C GLU A 37 -4.92 11.20 33.86
N LYS A 38 -3.88 11.75 34.48
CA LYS A 38 -2.97 12.72 33.85
C LYS A 38 -2.19 12.16 32.66
N GLN A 39 -1.77 10.89 32.73
CA GLN A 39 -1.06 10.23 31.62
C GLN A 39 -2.02 9.92 30.47
N TYR A 40 -3.29 9.62 30.76
CA TYR A 40 -4.32 9.42 29.74
C TYR A 40 -4.62 10.74 29.00
N GLU A 41 -4.81 11.83 29.74
CA GLU A 41 -5.01 13.16 29.16
C GLU A 41 -3.83 13.61 28.29
N GLN A 42 -2.58 13.36 28.73
CA GLN A 42 -1.40 13.66 27.92
C GLN A 42 -1.32 12.84 26.62
N LEU A 43 -1.67 11.55 26.67
CA LEU A 43 -1.70 10.70 25.46
C LEU A 43 -2.78 11.14 24.47
N VAL A 44 -3.94 11.58 24.97
CA VAL A 44 -5.04 12.07 24.13
C VAL A 44 -4.70 13.41 23.50
N ALA A 45 -4.07 14.32 24.26
CA ALA A 45 -3.59 15.59 23.72
C ALA A 45 -2.53 15.39 22.62
N GLU A 46 -1.54 14.54 22.85
CA GLU A 46 -0.49 14.22 21.87
C GLU A 46 -1.09 13.59 20.59
N ARG A 47 -2.08 12.70 20.73
CA ARG A 47 -2.79 12.10 19.59
C ARG A 47 -3.55 13.14 18.76
N ASN A 48 -4.21 14.10 19.40
CA ASN A 48 -4.97 15.14 18.71
C ASN A 48 -4.05 16.12 17.99
N GLU A 49 -2.94 16.54 18.61
CA GLU A 49 -1.94 17.40 17.95
C GLU A 49 -1.31 16.72 16.73
N LEU A 50 -1.03 15.41 16.83
CA LEU A 50 -0.49 14.64 15.71
C LEU A 50 -1.51 14.50 14.57
N ALA A 51 -2.80 14.36 14.89
CA ALA A 51 -3.88 14.30 13.90
C ALA A 51 -4.05 15.63 13.15
N ASP A 52 -4.03 16.75 13.86
CA ASP A 52 -4.10 18.09 13.26
C ASP A 52 -2.87 18.40 12.38
N ALA A 53 -1.68 17.96 12.81
CA ALA A 53 -0.47 18.07 12.00
C ALA A 53 -0.56 17.23 10.72
N LEU A 54 -1.12 16.02 10.79
CA LEU A 54 -1.33 15.15 9.63
C LEU A 54 -2.37 15.70 8.65
N GLU A 55 -3.42 16.34 9.17
CA GLU A 55 -4.46 16.97 8.34
C GLU A 55 -3.92 18.22 7.60
N LYS A 56 -3.08 19.02 8.27
CA LYS A 56 -2.35 20.12 7.63
C LYS A 56 -1.38 19.63 6.56
N LEU A 57 -0.64 18.56 6.83
CA LEU A 57 0.28 17.96 5.85
C LEU A 57 -0.48 17.45 4.62
N LYS A 58 -1.64 16.80 4.80
CA LYS A 58 -2.50 16.37 3.68
C LYS A 58 -3.01 17.54 2.83
N LYS A 59 -3.48 18.61 3.49
CA LYS A 59 -3.96 19.84 2.79
C LYS A 59 -2.85 20.58 2.04
N GLU A 60 -1.61 20.48 2.50
CA GLU A 60 -0.45 21.09 1.83
C GLU A 60 0.08 20.23 0.67
N THR A 61 -0.02 18.89 0.78
CA THR A 61 0.40 17.95 -0.28
C THR A 61 -0.55 17.94 -1.48
N GLU A 62 -1.83 18.27 -1.29
CA GLU A 62 -2.82 18.38 -2.38
C GLU A 62 -2.58 19.56 -3.34
N LYS A 63 -1.73 20.54 -2.99
CA LYS A 63 -1.47 21.72 -3.84
C LYS A 63 -0.19 21.63 -4.66
N THR A 64 0.61 20.56 -4.56
CA THR A 64 1.92 20.50 -5.23
C THR A 64 2.32 19.11 -5.73
N THR A 65 1.34 18.29 -6.09
CA THR A 65 1.59 17.09 -6.90
C THR A 65 0.59 17.10 -8.06
N PRO A 66 0.99 17.36 -9.32
CA PRO A 66 0.09 17.05 -10.43
C PRO A 66 -0.28 15.56 -10.31
N PRO A 67 -1.55 15.18 -10.53
CA PRO A 67 -1.97 13.79 -10.40
C PRO A 67 -0.99 12.94 -11.19
N GLN A 68 -0.33 12.01 -10.51
CA GLN A 68 0.61 11.09 -11.13
C GLN A 68 -0.25 10.27 -12.10
N LYS A 69 -0.30 10.73 -13.35
CA LYS A 69 -1.12 10.15 -14.42
C LYS A 69 -0.65 8.71 -14.53
N GLU A 70 -1.45 7.78 -14.03
CA GLU A 70 -1.17 6.36 -14.14
C GLU A 70 -1.00 6.06 -15.63
N THR A 71 0.25 5.93 -16.04
CA THR A 71 0.61 5.74 -17.44
C THR A 71 0.61 4.24 -17.65
N TYR A 72 -0.44 3.75 -18.29
CA TYR A 72 -0.60 2.34 -18.57
C TYR A 72 0.30 1.98 -19.73
N ILE A 73 1.22 1.03 -19.53
CA ILE A 73 2.11 0.52 -20.57
C ILE A 73 1.47 -0.74 -21.14
N TYR A 74 1.25 -0.77 -22.45
CA TYR A 74 0.70 -1.92 -23.16
C TYR A 74 1.62 -2.35 -24.30
N THR A 75 1.80 -3.66 -24.40
CA THR A 75 2.57 -4.29 -25.48
C THR A 75 1.60 -4.79 -26.54
N LEU A 76 1.44 -4.01 -27.60
CA LEU A 76 0.60 -4.35 -28.74
C LEU A 76 1.37 -5.27 -29.69
N THR A 77 0.90 -6.51 -29.83
CA THR A 77 1.38 -7.42 -30.88
C THR A 77 0.39 -7.44 -32.03
N ILE A 78 0.85 -7.11 -33.24
CA ILE A 78 0.07 -7.08 -34.48
C ILE A 78 0.45 -8.27 -35.35
N ALA A 79 -0.54 -9.10 -35.70
CA ALA A 79 -0.36 -10.25 -36.58
C ALA A 79 -0.39 -9.85 -38.07
N LYS A 80 0.21 -10.69 -38.93
CA LYS A 80 0.22 -10.45 -40.38
C LYS A 80 -1.21 -10.56 -40.93
N GLY A 81 -1.71 -9.46 -41.50
CA GLY A 81 -3.07 -9.40 -42.07
C GLY A 81 -4.17 -9.13 -41.04
N GLU A 82 -3.81 -8.79 -39.79
CA GLU A 82 -4.78 -8.33 -38.79
C GLU A 82 -5.45 -7.03 -39.24
N SER A 83 -6.75 -6.90 -38.99
CA SER A 83 -7.48 -5.71 -39.41
C SER A 83 -7.21 -4.55 -38.44
N SER A 84 -7.20 -3.32 -38.96
CA SER A 84 -7.06 -2.12 -38.12
C SER A 84 -8.17 -2.02 -37.06
N ARG A 85 -9.32 -2.64 -37.29
CA ARG A 85 -10.45 -2.70 -36.34
C ARG A 85 -10.11 -3.53 -35.12
N ASP A 86 -9.60 -4.74 -35.33
CA ASP A 86 -9.23 -5.65 -34.23
C ASP A 86 -8.14 -5.02 -33.35
N ILE A 87 -7.19 -4.31 -33.98
CA ILE A 87 -6.15 -3.55 -33.30
C ILE A 87 -6.76 -2.45 -32.43
N ALA A 88 -7.65 -1.62 -33.01
CA ALA A 88 -8.30 -0.52 -32.30
C ALA A 88 -9.13 -1.01 -31.09
N GLU A 89 -9.88 -2.10 -31.26
CA GLU A 89 -10.68 -2.69 -30.18
C GLU A 89 -9.80 -3.15 -29.01
N ARG A 90 -8.68 -3.81 -29.29
CA ARG A 90 -7.72 -4.24 -28.25
C ARG A 90 -7.09 -3.07 -27.52
N LEU A 91 -6.79 -1.99 -28.22
CA LEU A 91 -6.26 -0.77 -27.61
C LEU A 91 -7.27 -0.13 -26.66
N GLN A 92 -8.54 -0.13 -27.03
CA GLN A 92 -9.61 0.38 -26.18
C GLN A 92 -9.84 -0.53 -24.97
N GLN A 93 -9.86 -1.85 -25.18
CA GLN A 93 -9.97 -2.84 -24.09
C GLN A 93 -8.81 -2.75 -23.09
N ALA A 94 -7.63 -2.40 -23.57
CA ALA A 94 -6.45 -2.17 -22.73
C ALA A 94 -6.42 -0.77 -22.07
N HIS A 95 -7.47 0.04 -22.25
CA HIS A 95 -7.56 1.42 -21.77
C HIS A 95 -6.39 2.32 -22.24
N ILE A 96 -5.86 2.05 -23.44
CA ILE A 96 -4.78 2.84 -24.05
C ILE A 96 -5.34 3.95 -24.94
N ILE A 97 -6.51 3.72 -25.55
CA ILE A 97 -7.26 4.72 -26.30
C ILE A 97 -8.68 4.84 -25.73
N ASP A 98 -9.26 6.03 -25.85
CA ASP A 98 -10.62 6.29 -25.36
C ASP A 98 -11.68 5.59 -26.23
N ASP A 99 -11.52 5.64 -27.54
CA ASP A 99 -12.51 5.14 -28.50
C ASP A 99 -11.84 4.53 -29.76
N ALA A 100 -12.19 3.28 -30.05
CA ALA A 100 -11.67 2.53 -31.19
C ALA A 100 -12.11 3.15 -32.53
N GLN A 101 -13.34 3.67 -32.61
CA GLN A 101 -13.88 4.24 -33.85
C GLN A 101 -13.16 5.55 -34.22
N SER A 102 -12.81 6.35 -33.22
CA SER A 102 -12.04 7.59 -33.37
C SER A 102 -10.63 7.29 -33.88
N PHE A 103 -9.97 6.27 -33.34
CA PHE A 103 -8.67 5.83 -33.82
C PHE A 103 -8.73 5.28 -35.26
N LEU A 104 -9.79 4.53 -35.60
CA LEU A 104 -10.00 4.05 -36.98
C LEU A 104 -10.22 5.18 -37.97
N THR A 105 -11.03 6.18 -37.59
CA THR A 105 -11.28 7.37 -38.41
C THR A 105 -9.98 8.14 -38.65
N TYR A 106 -9.13 8.23 -37.63
CA TYR A 106 -7.80 8.81 -37.75
C TYR A 106 -6.92 8.03 -38.75
N LEU A 107 -6.87 6.70 -38.65
CA LEU A 107 -6.10 5.88 -39.59
C LEU A 107 -6.61 6.01 -41.04
N ASP A 108 -7.93 6.09 -41.23
CA ASP A 108 -8.54 6.22 -42.56
C ASP A 108 -8.27 7.60 -43.19
N ALA A 109 -8.47 8.67 -42.41
CA ALA A 109 -8.22 10.04 -42.85
C ALA A 109 -6.76 10.30 -43.28
N HIS A 110 -5.82 9.54 -42.72
CA HIS A 110 -4.39 9.63 -43.04
C HIS A 110 -3.91 8.50 -43.98
N GLU A 111 -4.81 7.70 -44.55
CA GLU A 111 -4.51 6.55 -45.42
C GLU A 111 -3.55 5.51 -44.78
N LEU A 112 -3.51 5.49 -43.44
CA LEU A 112 -2.61 4.67 -42.62
C LEU A 112 -3.13 3.24 -42.43
N THR A 113 -4.41 2.97 -42.72
CA THR A 113 -5.06 1.65 -42.60
C THR A 113 -4.26 0.53 -43.30
N ARG A 114 -3.62 0.83 -44.43
CA ARG A 114 -2.79 -0.13 -45.20
C ARG A 114 -1.30 -0.08 -44.86
N ALA A 115 -0.86 0.95 -44.15
CA ALA A 115 0.54 1.15 -43.77
C ALA A 115 0.90 0.45 -42.46
N VAL A 116 -0.09 -0.09 -41.73
CA VAL A 116 0.12 -0.85 -40.50
C VAL A 116 0.95 -2.10 -40.77
N ARG A 117 2.01 -2.30 -39.99
CA ARG A 117 2.92 -3.43 -40.12
C ARG A 117 2.76 -4.43 -38.98
N PRO A 118 2.91 -5.73 -39.27
CA PRO A 118 2.98 -6.75 -38.24
C PRO A 118 4.26 -6.59 -37.42
N GLY A 119 4.15 -6.79 -36.11
CA GLY A 119 5.25 -6.60 -35.17
C GLY A 119 4.76 -6.41 -33.74
N THR A 120 5.70 -6.17 -32.83
CA THR A 120 5.40 -5.90 -31.42
C THR A 120 5.83 -4.48 -31.08
N TYR A 121 4.89 -3.70 -30.53
CA TYR A 121 5.04 -2.28 -30.26
C TYR A 121 4.69 -1.99 -28.81
N VAL A 122 5.52 -1.18 -28.15
CA VAL A 122 5.23 -0.66 -26.82
C VAL A 122 4.58 0.71 -26.95
N ILE A 123 3.39 0.82 -26.40
CA ILE A 123 2.53 2.01 -26.42
C ILE A 123 2.01 2.28 -25.01
N THR A 124 1.67 3.54 -24.76
CA THR A 124 1.30 4.01 -23.44
C THR A 124 0.03 4.86 -23.51
N SER A 125 -0.75 4.91 -22.43
CA SER A 125 -2.02 5.66 -22.38
C SER A 125 -1.86 7.19 -22.47
N ASP A 126 -0.64 7.70 -22.38
CA ASP A 126 -0.32 9.11 -22.62
C ASP A 126 -0.09 9.43 -24.11
N MET A 127 0.06 8.41 -24.97
CA MET A 127 0.30 8.61 -26.39
C MET A 127 -0.95 9.10 -27.12
N SER A 128 -0.78 10.08 -28.01
CA SER A 128 -1.84 10.50 -28.93
C SER A 128 -2.08 9.45 -30.03
N TYR A 129 -3.25 9.52 -30.67
CA TYR A 129 -3.57 8.66 -31.83
C TYR A 129 -2.51 8.75 -32.94
N GLU A 130 -1.97 9.93 -33.18
CA GLU A 130 -0.89 10.16 -34.14
C GLU A 130 0.41 9.44 -33.73
N GLN A 131 0.77 9.47 -32.44
CA GLN A 131 1.95 8.78 -31.92
C GLN A 131 1.79 7.25 -32.00
N ILE A 132 0.62 6.73 -31.64
CA ILE A 132 0.30 5.31 -31.75
C ILE A 132 0.34 4.88 -33.22
N ALA A 133 -0.29 5.63 -34.12
CA ALA A 133 -0.31 5.33 -35.55
C ALA A 133 1.11 5.30 -36.12
N ARG A 134 1.95 6.32 -35.85
CA ARG A 134 3.35 6.34 -36.30
C ARG A 134 4.20 5.18 -35.78
N LYS A 135 3.88 4.64 -34.59
CA LYS A 135 4.60 3.47 -34.05
C LYS A 135 4.31 2.23 -34.87
N ILE A 136 3.06 2.05 -35.29
CA ILE A 136 2.59 0.83 -35.96
C ILE A 136 2.66 0.90 -37.49
N THR A 137 2.86 2.10 -38.06
CA THR A 137 3.01 2.33 -39.50
C THR A 137 4.45 2.64 -39.91
N LYS A 138 4.76 2.54 -41.21
CA LYS A 138 6.05 2.96 -41.79
C LYS A 138 5.85 3.53 -43.19
#